data_AF-A0A2I0PG76-F1
#
_entry.id   AF-A0A2I0PG76-F1
#
_cell.length_a   1.000
_cell.length_b   1.000
_cell.length_c   1.000
_cell.angle_alpha   90.00
_cell.angle_beta   90.00
_cell.angle_gamma   90.00
#
_symmetry.space_group_name_H-M   'P 1'
#
loop_
_entity.id
_entity.type
_entity.pdbx_description
1 polymer ?
#
loop_
_entity_poly.entity_id
_entity_poly.type
_entity_poly.pdbx_seq_one_letter_code
_entity_poly.pdbx_strand_id
1 'polypeptide(L)'
;MRIDLLIPALSALILIVLAVVPVHAERAEDLAREASLDFFGIDLTDPKPAYQWTAQDYLDAGNAHKEKCEYYSNLYDEQLRAYVRQEALAQNPAADTAALMNNLKNPTLQQRGYVMSTGFHQKDPLAQTYWDSMLAACNEAEQNYNAALDKTPEDDYRQQAEIFNQGAGIYDALGQTEEAGQVRDAAAVALAHAESDMYLPLPWWLPLLGVMSAVVILHRRRQ
;
A
#
# COMPACT_ATOMS: atom_id res chain seq x y z
N MET A 1 -12.09 -34.74 -54.99
CA MET A 1 -13.12 -33.72 -54.69
C MET A 1 -12.61 -32.89 -53.51
N ARG A 2 -12.11 -31.69 -53.82
CA ARG A 2 -11.97 -30.48 -52.97
C ARG A 2 -11.26 -30.59 -51.61
N ILE A 3 -9.93 -30.54 -51.63
CA ILE A 3 -9.09 -30.12 -50.48
C ILE A 3 -8.64 -28.64 -50.64
N ASP A 4 -8.82 -28.04 -51.82
CA ASP A 4 -8.27 -26.73 -52.19
C ASP A 4 -9.03 -25.51 -51.62
N LEU A 5 -9.97 -25.71 -50.69
CA LEU A 5 -10.78 -24.64 -50.09
C LEU A 5 -10.52 -24.41 -48.58
N LEU A 6 -9.74 -25.27 -47.92
CA LEU A 6 -9.47 -25.15 -46.48
C LEU A 6 -8.27 -24.27 -46.14
N ILE A 7 -7.33 -24.13 -47.08
CA ILE A 7 -6.09 -23.37 -46.88
C ILE A 7 -6.34 -21.84 -46.80
N PRO A 8 -7.15 -21.20 -47.68
CA PRO A 8 -7.35 -19.75 -47.58
C PRO A 8 -8.23 -19.31 -46.38
N ALA A 9 -9.06 -20.21 -45.84
CA ALA A 9 -9.91 -19.91 -44.68
C ALA A 9 -9.12 -19.91 -43.35
N LEU A 10 -8.09 -20.74 -43.24
CA LEU A 10 -7.19 -20.78 -42.07
C LEU A 10 -6.23 -19.58 -42.04
N SER A 11 -5.76 -19.11 -43.20
CA SER A 11 -4.89 -17.92 -43.29
C SER A 11 -5.61 -16.62 -42.88
N ALA A 12 -6.91 -16.51 -43.15
CA ALA A 12 -7.70 -15.34 -42.72
C ALA A 12 -7.95 -15.32 -41.20
N LEU A 13 -8.05 -16.49 -40.55
CA LEU A 13 -8.27 -16.58 -39.10
C LEU A 13 -7.00 -16.20 -38.30
N ILE A 14 -5.81 -16.55 -38.81
CA ILE A 14 -4.52 -16.21 -38.19
C ILE A 14 -4.24 -14.69 -38.27
N LEU A 15 -4.71 -14.01 -39.32
CA LEU A 15 -4.55 -12.57 -39.47
C LEU A 15 -5.49 -11.74 -38.59
N ILE A 16 -6.65 -12.27 -38.18
CA ILE A 16 -7.56 -11.58 -37.25
C ILE A 16 -7.06 -11.67 -35.80
N VAL A 17 -6.35 -12.74 -35.44
CA VAL A 17 -5.76 -12.90 -34.10
C VAL A 17 -4.53 -11.99 -33.89
N LEU A 18 -3.87 -11.54 -34.96
CA LEU A 18 -2.72 -10.64 -34.89
C LEU A 18 -3.07 -9.14 -34.99
N ALA A 19 -4.34 -8.79 -35.22
CA ALA A 19 -4.80 -7.39 -35.34
C ALA A 19 -5.50 -6.85 -34.10
N VAL A 20 -5.63 -7.64 -33.03
CA VAL A 20 -5.97 -7.11 -31.70
C VAL A 20 -4.65 -6.86 -30.98
N VAL A 21 -4.05 -5.70 -31.27
CA VAL A 21 -2.99 -5.16 -30.43
C VAL A 21 -3.56 -5.08 -29.01
N PRO A 22 -2.99 -5.78 -28.02
CA PRO A 22 -3.46 -5.66 -26.67
C PRO A 22 -3.12 -4.24 -26.21
N VAL A 23 -4.14 -3.38 -26.15
CA VAL A 23 -4.09 -2.08 -25.44
C VAL A 23 -3.68 -2.26 -23.96
N HIS A 24 -3.63 -3.51 -23.48
CA HIS A 24 -3.11 -3.89 -22.16
C HIS A 24 -1.59 -4.16 -22.11
N ALA A 25 -0.90 -4.36 -23.24
CA ALA A 25 0.54 -4.59 -23.23
C ALA A 25 1.34 -3.29 -23.08
N GLU A 26 0.94 -2.22 -23.77
CA GLU A 26 1.58 -0.89 -23.60
C GLU A 26 1.44 -0.40 -22.16
N ARG A 27 0.30 -0.63 -21.52
CA ARG A 27 0.09 -0.25 -20.11
C ARG A 27 0.88 -1.12 -19.12
N ALA A 28 1.12 -2.39 -19.45
CA ALA A 28 1.95 -3.28 -18.64
C ALA A 28 3.44 -2.94 -18.76
N GLU A 29 3.90 -2.52 -19.95
CA GLU A 29 5.26 -2.02 -20.16
C GLU A 29 5.50 -0.67 -19.48
N ASP A 30 4.54 0.25 -19.53
CA ASP A 30 4.63 1.53 -18.81
C ASP A 30 4.65 1.33 -17.28
N LEU A 31 3.81 0.43 -16.75
CA LEU A 31 3.84 0.05 -15.32
C LEU A 31 5.15 -0.65 -14.93
N ALA A 32 5.69 -1.52 -15.80
CA ALA A 32 6.98 -2.16 -15.56
C ALA A 32 8.14 -1.14 -15.63
N ARG A 33 8.01 -0.11 -16.45
CA ARG A 33 9.01 0.95 -16.61
C ARG A 33 8.99 1.92 -15.43
N GLU A 34 7.81 2.34 -14.96
CA GLU A 34 7.66 3.09 -13.70
C GLU A 34 8.16 2.27 -12.50
N ALA A 35 7.79 0.99 -12.42
CA ALA A 35 8.30 0.09 -11.37
C ALA A 35 9.83 -0.06 -11.43
N SER A 36 10.45 -0.07 -12.62
CA SER A 36 11.91 -0.20 -12.76
C SER A 36 12.69 1.07 -12.40
N LEU A 37 12.06 2.25 -12.51
CA LEU A 37 12.65 3.52 -12.09
C LEU A 37 12.49 3.72 -10.58
N ASP A 38 11.38 3.26 -10.01
CA ASP A 38 11.14 3.28 -8.56
C ASP A 38 11.93 2.21 -7.79
N PHE A 39 12.24 1.06 -8.40
CA PHE A 39 12.94 -0.04 -7.72
C PHE A 39 14.33 0.32 -7.18
N PHE A 40 14.95 1.40 -7.68
CA PHE A 40 16.21 1.89 -7.14
C PHE A 40 16.04 2.94 -6.05
N GLY A 41 14.85 3.51 -5.82
CA GLY A 41 14.65 4.62 -4.89
C GLY A 41 15.54 5.84 -5.17
N ILE A 42 16.18 5.87 -6.35
CA ILE A 42 16.98 6.99 -6.81
C ILE A 42 16.03 7.82 -7.66
N ASP A 43 15.39 8.79 -7.03
CA ASP A 43 15.12 10.00 -7.77
C ASP A 43 16.49 10.51 -8.26
N LEU A 44 16.79 10.33 -9.54
CA LEU A 44 18.05 10.77 -10.16
C LEU A 44 18.24 12.30 -10.04
N THR A 45 17.23 13.01 -9.53
CA THR A 45 17.28 14.44 -9.24
C THR A 45 17.60 14.79 -7.78
N ASP A 46 17.63 13.84 -6.84
CA ASP A 46 18.09 14.11 -5.48
C ASP A 46 19.54 13.58 -5.25
N PRO A 47 20.56 14.45 -5.36
CA PRO A 47 21.96 14.04 -5.48
C PRO A 47 22.60 13.56 -4.16
N LYS A 48 21.84 13.42 -3.08
CA LYS A 48 22.38 13.07 -1.76
C LYS A 48 22.31 11.56 -1.51
N PRO A 49 23.43 10.89 -1.24
CA PRO A 49 23.39 9.49 -0.82
C PRO A 49 22.72 9.33 0.55
N ALA A 50 22.01 8.22 0.76
CA ALA A 50 21.16 7.98 1.93
C ALA A 50 21.83 8.22 3.30
N TYR A 51 23.15 8.00 3.42
CA TYR A 51 23.87 8.26 4.67
C TYR A 51 23.93 9.76 5.07
N GLN A 52 23.58 10.66 4.15
CA GLN A 52 23.50 12.11 4.38
C GLN A 52 22.06 12.59 4.58
N TRP A 53 21.07 11.70 4.49
CA TRP A 53 19.67 12.07 4.67
C TRP A 53 19.37 12.45 6.12
N THR A 54 18.62 13.52 6.26
CA THR A 54 18.05 14.02 7.50
C THR A 54 16.76 13.29 7.84
N ALA A 55 16.22 13.49 9.04
CA ALA A 55 14.90 12.98 9.41
C ALA A 55 13.80 13.43 8.43
N GLN A 56 13.88 14.68 7.94
CA GLN A 56 12.91 15.20 6.97
C GLN A 56 13.03 14.53 5.61
N ASP A 57 14.25 14.29 5.12
CA ASP A 57 14.44 13.61 3.82
C ASP A 57 13.83 12.20 3.86
N TYR A 58 14.01 11.46 4.96
CA TYR A 58 13.37 10.16 5.17
C TYR A 58 11.85 10.27 5.33
N LEU A 59 11.34 11.28 6.03
CA LEU A 59 9.90 11.51 6.16
C LEU A 59 9.24 11.78 4.80
N ASP A 60 9.87 12.61 3.96
CA ASP A 60 9.39 12.94 2.62
C ASP A 60 9.40 11.71 1.71
N ALA A 61 10.48 10.92 1.73
CA ALA A 61 10.54 9.65 1.02
C ALA A 61 9.45 8.68 1.51
N GLY A 62 9.26 8.57 2.82
CA GLY A 62 8.20 7.76 3.43
C GLY A 62 6.81 8.17 2.94
N ASN A 63 6.54 9.47 2.85
CA ASN A 63 5.28 10.01 2.33
C ASN A 63 5.08 9.67 0.84
N ALA A 64 6.12 9.75 0.01
CA ALA A 64 6.03 9.35 -1.39
C ALA A 64 5.71 7.85 -1.55
N HIS A 65 6.30 6.97 -0.74
CA HIS A 65 5.97 5.54 -0.75
C HIS A 65 4.59 5.25 -0.15
N LYS A 66 4.14 6.03 0.85
CA LYS A 66 2.78 5.95 1.39
C LYS A 66 1.73 6.28 0.32
N GLU A 67 1.95 7.32 -0.49
CA GLU A 67 1.04 7.66 -1.60
C GLU A 67 0.91 6.49 -2.58
N LYS A 68 2.02 5.80 -2.89
CA LYS A 68 2.01 4.58 -3.72
C LYS A 68 1.28 3.42 -3.03
N CYS A 69 1.52 3.21 -1.74
CA CYS A 69 0.82 2.21 -0.91
C CYS A 69 -0.70 2.43 -0.97
N GLU A 70 -1.16 3.67 -0.75
CA GLU A 70 -2.58 4.05 -0.83
C GLU A 70 -3.13 3.87 -2.25
N TYR A 71 -2.38 4.26 -3.28
CA TYR A 71 -2.75 4.09 -4.67
C TYR A 71 -2.98 2.62 -5.04
N TYR A 72 -2.00 1.74 -4.78
CA TYR A 72 -2.12 0.32 -5.09
C TYR A 72 -3.15 -0.39 -4.21
N SER A 73 -3.33 0.03 -2.96
CA SER A 73 -4.42 -0.45 -2.10
C SER A 73 -5.78 -0.15 -2.75
N ASN A 74 -5.99 1.05 -3.25
CA ASN A 74 -7.25 1.42 -3.90
C ASN A 74 -7.51 0.60 -5.16
N LEU A 75 -6.50 0.43 -6.02
CA LEU A 75 -6.61 -0.43 -7.22
C LEU A 75 -6.93 -1.87 -6.85
N TYR A 76 -6.26 -2.42 -5.84
CA TYR A 76 -6.53 -3.77 -5.34
C TYR A 76 -7.96 -3.92 -4.82
N ASP A 77 -8.41 -2.97 -3.98
CA ASP A 77 -9.75 -3.00 -3.40
C ASP A 77 -10.86 -2.83 -4.45
N GLU A 78 -10.60 -2.10 -5.53
CA GLU A 78 -11.50 -2.03 -6.68
C GLU A 78 -11.69 -3.39 -7.36
N GLN A 79 -10.60 -4.10 -7.63
CA GLN A 79 -10.66 -5.45 -8.22
C GLN A 79 -11.34 -6.44 -7.28
N LEU A 80 -11.03 -6.37 -5.99
CA LEU A 80 -11.64 -7.20 -4.97
C LEU A 80 -13.16 -7.00 -4.92
N ARG A 81 -13.62 -5.74 -4.93
CA ARG A 81 -15.05 -5.41 -4.95
C ARG A 81 -15.73 -5.93 -6.22
N ALA A 82 -15.10 -5.74 -7.38
CA ALA A 82 -15.63 -6.22 -8.65
C ALA A 82 -15.77 -7.76 -8.65
N TYR A 83 -14.75 -8.46 -8.18
CA TYR A 83 -14.74 -9.91 -8.04
C TYR A 83 -15.84 -10.41 -7.10
N VAL A 84 -15.91 -9.87 -5.88
CA VAL A 84 -16.93 -10.27 -4.88
C VAL A 84 -18.34 -10.00 -5.40
N ARG A 85 -18.56 -8.89 -6.12
CA ARG A 85 -19.84 -8.59 -6.76
C ARG A 85 -20.22 -9.64 -7.80
N GLN A 86 -19.27 -10.02 -8.65
CA GLN A 86 -19.51 -11.02 -9.69
C GLN A 86 -19.83 -12.38 -9.10
N GLU A 87 -19.08 -12.84 -8.08
CA GLU A 87 -19.34 -14.10 -7.40
C GLU A 87 -20.70 -14.10 -6.69
N ALA A 88 -21.08 -13.01 -6.04
CA ALA A 88 -22.38 -12.89 -5.38
C ALA A 88 -23.55 -13.00 -6.37
N LEU A 89 -23.45 -12.33 -7.54
CA LEU A 89 -24.46 -12.40 -8.59
C LEU A 89 -24.52 -13.78 -9.28
N ALA A 90 -23.38 -14.45 -9.42
CA ALA A 90 -23.31 -15.81 -9.97
C ALA A 90 -24.02 -16.81 -9.05
N GLN A 91 -23.92 -16.64 -7.74
CA GLN A 91 -24.59 -17.48 -6.75
C GLN A 91 -26.07 -17.13 -6.58
N ASN A 92 -26.40 -15.84 -6.56
CA ASN A 92 -27.76 -15.34 -6.43
C ASN A 92 -27.94 -14.07 -7.28
N PRO A 93 -28.61 -14.16 -8.46
CA PRO A 93 -28.85 -13.00 -9.32
C PRO A 93 -29.67 -11.88 -8.65
N ALA A 94 -30.40 -12.17 -7.57
CA ALA A 94 -31.16 -11.21 -6.79
C ALA A 94 -30.40 -10.67 -5.55
N ALA A 95 -29.09 -10.92 -5.45
CA ALA A 95 -28.27 -10.46 -4.33
C ALA A 95 -28.26 -8.92 -4.23
N ASP A 96 -28.42 -8.41 -3.00
CA ASP A 96 -28.22 -6.99 -2.71
C ASP A 96 -26.72 -6.65 -2.70
N THR A 97 -26.20 -6.38 -3.90
CA THR A 97 -24.79 -6.02 -4.06
C THR A 97 -24.44 -4.66 -3.47
N ALA A 98 -25.41 -3.76 -3.22
CA ALA A 98 -25.12 -2.45 -2.65
C ALA A 98 -24.68 -2.56 -1.19
N ALA A 99 -25.40 -3.36 -0.39
CA ALA A 99 -25.03 -3.64 1.00
C ALA A 99 -23.65 -4.33 1.09
N LEU A 100 -23.37 -5.28 0.18
CA LEU A 100 -22.10 -5.99 0.12
C LEU A 100 -20.92 -5.04 -0.19
N MET A 101 -21.09 -4.14 -1.17
CA MET A 101 -20.05 -3.19 -1.55
C MET A 101 -19.79 -2.14 -0.47
N ASN A 102 -20.83 -1.73 0.28
CA ASN A 102 -20.64 -0.82 1.42
C ASN A 102 -19.76 -1.44 2.51
N ASN A 103 -19.91 -2.73 2.79
CA ASN A 103 -19.08 -3.45 3.75
C ASN A 103 -17.63 -3.67 3.28
N LEU A 104 -17.36 -3.48 1.98
CA LEU A 104 -16.05 -3.64 1.35
C LEU A 104 -15.45 -2.32 0.87
N LYS A 105 -15.95 -1.19 1.39
CA LYS A 105 -15.38 0.12 1.06
C LYS A 105 -13.93 0.24 1.52
N ASN A 106 -13.64 -0.22 2.74
CA ASN A 106 -12.30 -0.28 3.34
C ASN A 106 -12.10 -1.70 3.92
N PRO A 107 -11.78 -2.69 3.08
CA PRO A 107 -11.72 -4.07 3.53
C PRO A 107 -10.54 -4.29 4.49
N THR A 108 -10.77 -5.06 5.56
CA THR A 108 -9.69 -5.40 6.50
C THR A 108 -8.72 -6.40 5.88
N LEU A 109 -7.52 -6.52 6.45
CA LEU A 109 -6.54 -7.51 6.02
C LEU A 109 -7.13 -8.95 6.02
N GLN A 110 -7.94 -9.28 7.03
CA GLN A 110 -8.59 -10.59 7.12
C GLN A 110 -9.62 -10.79 6.01
N GLN A 111 -10.40 -9.75 5.67
CA GLN A 111 -11.35 -9.82 4.54
C GLN A 111 -10.62 -10.00 3.21
N ARG A 112 -9.53 -9.27 2.98
CA ARG A 112 -8.67 -9.44 1.80
C ARG A 112 -8.10 -10.86 1.72
N GLY A 113 -7.55 -11.36 2.82
CA GLY A 113 -7.01 -12.72 2.91
C GLY A 113 -8.05 -13.82 2.65
N TYR A 114 -9.28 -13.64 3.15
CA TYR A 114 -10.40 -14.54 2.83
C TYR A 114 -10.68 -14.55 1.33
N VAL A 115 -10.82 -13.38 0.69
CA VAL A 115 -11.11 -13.30 -0.76
C VAL A 115 -9.98 -13.92 -1.58
N MET A 116 -8.72 -13.67 -1.23
CA MET A 116 -7.55 -14.30 -1.88
C MET A 116 -7.64 -15.83 -1.87
N SER A 117 -8.11 -16.43 -0.77
CA SER A 117 -8.26 -17.88 -0.64
C SER A 117 -9.33 -18.50 -1.56
N THR A 118 -10.25 -17.68 -2.11
CA THR A 118 -11.32 -18.13 -3.01
C THR A 118 -10.89 -18.26 -4.47
N GLY A 119 -9.60 -18.06 -4.77
CA GLY A 119 -9.06 -18.08 -6.12
C GLY A 119 -9.14 -16.75 -6.88
N PHE A 120 -9.31 -15.66 -6.14
CA PHE A 120 -9.37 -14.29 -6.69
C PHE A 120 -8.22 -13.99 -7.65
N HIS A 121 -6.95 -14.21 -7.25
CA HIS A 121 -5.78 -13.94 -8.10
C HIS A 121 -5.68 -14.84 -9.34
N GLN A 122 -6.34 -16.00 -9.35
CA GLN A 122 -6.37 -16.85 -10.55
C GLN A 122 -7.35 -16.32 -11.58
N LYS A 123 -8.44 -15.68 -11.12
CA LYS A 123 -9.46 -15.05 -11.98
C LYS A 123 -9.07 -13.64 -12.39
N ASP A 124 -8.32 -12.93 -11.55
CA ASP A 124 -7.74 -11.62 -11.84
C ASP A 124 -6.24 -11.59 -11.47
N PRO A 125 -5.35 -11.91 -12.43
CA PRO A 125 -3.91 -11.86 -12.21
C PRO A 125 -3.37 -10.44 -11.94
N LEU A 126 -4.05 -9.38 -12.41
CA LEU A 126 -3.61 -8.01 -12.15
C LEU A 126 -3.80 -7.62 -10.69
N ALA A 127 -4.83 -8.16 -10.04
CA ALA A 127 -5.00 -7.98 -8.60
C ALA A 127 -3.80 -8.48 -7.79
N GLN A 128 -3.15 -9.58 -8.23
CA GLN A 128 -1.93 -10.04 -7.59
C GLN A 128 -0.80 -9.02 -7.72
N THR A 129 -0.61 -8.44 -8.91
CA THR A 129 0.39 -7.38 -9.12
C THR A 129 0.12 -6.18 -8.23
N TYR A 130 -1.13 -5.73 -8.11
CA TYR A 130 -1.47 -4.61 -7.23
C TYR A 130 -1.25 -4.95 -5.75
N TRP A 131 -1.54 -6.17 -5.33
CA TRP A 131 -1.27 -6.64 -3.97
C TRP A 131 0.24 -6.60 -3.65
N ASP A 132 1.06 -7.14 -4.54
CA ASP A 132 2.51 -7.20 -4.37
C ASP A 132 3.12 -5.78 -4.36
N SER A 133 2.69 -4.91 -5.28
CA SER A 133 3.12 -3.50 -5.32
C SER A 133 2.67 -2.71 -4.10
N MET A 134 1.44 -2.93 -3.61
CA MET A 134 0.95 -2.33 -2.38
C MET A 134 1.86 -2.72 -1.20
N LEU A 135 2.10 -4.03 -0.98
CA LEU A 135 2.95 -4.49 0.12
C LEU A 135 4.37 -3.94 0.04
N ALA A 136 4.97 -3.91 -1.16
CA ALA A 136 6.29 -3.34 -1.36
C ALA A 136 6.33 -1.85 -0.97
N ALA A 137 5.40 -1.05 -1.50
CA ALA A 137 5.34 0.39 -1.21
C ALA A 137 5.06 0.67 0.28
N CYS A 138 4.13 -0.06 0.92
CA CYS A 138 3.84 0.14 2.34
C CYS A 138 5.07 -0.23 3.21
N ASN A 139 5.80 -1.29 2.87
CA ASN A 139 7.02 -1.69 3.58
C ASN A 139 8.14 -0.66 3.42
N GLU A 140 8.29 -0.07 2.23
CA GLU A 140 9.28 1.00 2.00
C GLU A 140 8.91 2.27 2.76
N ALA A 141 7.63 2.64 2.78
CA ALA A 141 7.14 3.75 3.60
C ALA A 141 7.44 3.52 5.09
N GLU A 142 7.14 2.33 5.62
CA GLU A 142 7.43 1.95 7.00
C GLU A 142 8.93 2.04 7.32
N GLN A 143 9.80 1.56 6.42
CA GLN A 143 11.25 1.63 6.60
C GLN A 143 11.74 3.08 6.66
N ASN A 144 11.22 3.94 5.78
CA ASN A 144 11.57 5.35 5.76
C ASN A 144 11.06 6.10 7.00
N TYR A 145 9.83 5.82 7.47
CA TYR A 145 9.32 6.42 8.72
C TYR A 145 10.13 5.97 9.95
N ASN A 146 10.54 4.71 10.01
CA ASN A 146 11.43 4.25 11.08
C ASN A 146 12.82 4.93 11.01
N ALA A 147 13.38 5.07 9.80
CA ALA A 147 14.64 5.78 9.62
C ALA A 147 14.52 7.28 9.95
N ALA A 148 13.39 7.91 9.63
CA ALA A 148 13.09 9.28 10.04
C ALA A 148 13.08 9.39 11.57
N LEU A 149 12.37 8.48 12.24
CA LEU A 149 12.27 8.46 13.70
C LEU A 149 13.63 8.26 14.37
N ASP A 150 14.47 7.37 13.85
CA ASP A 150 15.84 7.13 14.33
C ASP A 150 16.75 8.35 14.17
N LYS A 151 16.45 9.26 13.23
CA LYS A 151 17.19 10.50 12.99
C LYS A 151 16.60 11.70 13.73
N THR A 152 15.35 11.62 14.16
CA THR A 152 14.69 12.67 14.92
C THR A 152 15.26 12.71 16.34
N PRO A 153 15.68 13.89 16.85
CA PRO A 153 16.11 14.04 18.23
C PRO A 153 15.04 13.54 19.22
N GLU A 154 15.49 12.97 20.34
CA GLU A 154 14.58 12.42 21.37
C GLU A 154 13.61 13.47 21.94
N ASP A 155 13.98 14.74 21.91
CA ASP A 155 13.20 15.89 22.38
C ASP A 155 12.37 16.59 21.29
N ASP A 156 12.52 16.22 20.01
CA ASP A 156 11.67 16.75 18.94
C ASP A 156 10.35 15.98 18.81
N TYR A 157 9.53 16.11 19.85
CA TYR A 157 8.25 15.42 19.94
C TYR A 157 7.26 15.84 18.84
N ARG A 158 7.41 17.03 18.25
CA ARG A 158 6.55 17.47 17.13
C ARG A 158 6.85 16.66 15.88
N GLN A 159 8.13 16.51 15.52
CA GLN A 159 8.50 15.70 14.37
C GLN A 159 8.19 14.22 14.60
N GLN A 160 8.40 13.68 15.81
CA GLN A 160 7.98 12.30 16.13
C GLN A 160 6.48 12.09 15.92
N ALA A 161 5.64 13.02 16.38
CA ALA A 161 4.20 12.95 16.18
C ALA A 161 3.79 12.99 14.70
N GLU A 162 4.48 13.82 13.90
CA GLU A 162 4.26 13.87 12.46
C GLU A 162 4.56 12.52 11.81
N ILE A 163 5.73 11.94 12.11
CA ILE A 163 6.13 10.62 11.60
C ILE A 163 5.09 9.55 11.97
N PHE A 164 4.64 9.52 13.23
CA PHE A 164 3.59 8.58 13.66
C PHE A 164 2.26 8.81 12.92
N ASN A 165 1.80 10.06 12.79
CA ASN A 165 0.57 10.36 12.06
C ASN A 165 0.64 9.92 10.60
N GLN A 166 1.80 10.12 9.95
CA GLN A 166 1.99 9.68 8.57
C GLN A 166 2.05 8.15 8.49
N GLY A 167 2.79 7.51 9.38
CA GLY A 167 2.89 6.05 9.51
C GLY A 167 1.56 5.36 9.82
N ALA A 168 0.61 6.01 10.51
CA ALA A 168 -0.72 5.44 10.70
C ALA A 168 -1.46 5.20 9.36
N GLY A 169 -1.19 6.03 8.35
CA GLY A 169 -1.83 5.93 7.03
C GLY A 169 -1.49 4.64 6.28
N ILE A 170 -0.27 4.10 6.43
CA ILE A 170 0.08 2.82 5.80
C ILE A 170 -0.72 1.66 6.40
N TYR A 171 -1.05 1.72 7.70
CA TYR A 171 -1.88 0.72 8.35
C TYR A 171 -3.34 0.82 7.93
N ASP A 172 -3.86 2.03 7.72
CA ASP A 172 -5.21 2.20 7.15
C ASP A 172 -5.29 1.60 5.74
N ALA A 173 -4.30 1.88 4.89
CA ALA A 173 -4.22 1.32 3.53
C ALA A 173 -4.17 -0.22 3.54
N LEU A 174 -3.50 -0.81 4.52
CA LEU A 174 -3.47 -2.26 4.70
C LEU A 174 -4.76 -2.85 5.33
N GLY A 175 -5.72 -2.02 5.71
CA GLY A 175 -6.95 -2.45 6.39
C GLY A 175 -6.70 -2.91 7.84
N GLN A 176 -5.68 -2.36 8.48
CA GLN A 176 -5.20 -2.69 9.84
C GLN A 176 -5.60 -1.57 10.81
N THR A 177 -6.90 -1.42 11.03
CA THR A 177 -7.48 -0.29 11.76
C THR A 177 -7.05 -0.20 13.22
N GLU A 178 -6.79 -1.35 13.86
CA GLU A 178 -6.35 -1.38 15.26
C GLU A 178 -4.92 -0.86 15.40
N GLU A 179 -4.01 -1.36 14.56
CA GLU A 179 -2.62 -0.91 14.49
C GLU A 179 -2.54 0.57 14.12
N ALA A 180 -3.33 1.02 13.14
CA ALA A 180 -3.41 2.42 12.79
C ALA A 180 -3.87 3.30 13.97
N GLY A 181 -4.77 2.79 14.82
CA GLY A 181 -5.19 3.45 16.06
C GLY A 181 -4.04 3.58 17.07
N GLN A 182 -3.30 2.49 17.30
CA GLN A 182 -2.16 2.48 18.23
C GLN A 182 -1.06 3.48 17.81
N VAL A 183 -0.79 3.61 16.52
CA VAL A 183 0.20 4.58 16.01
C VAL A 183 -0.31 6.02 16.16
N ARG A 184 -1.60 6.28 15.94
CA ARG A 184 -2.19 7.62 16.21
C ARG A 184 -2.17 7.98 17.68
N ASP A 185 -2.38 7.01 18.57
CA ASP A 185 -2.28 7.23 20.01
C ASP A 185 -0.84 7.62 20.40
N ALA A 186 0.18 6.97 19.80
CA ALA A 186 1.57 7.38 19.97
C ALA A 186 1.83 8.81 19.47
N ALA A 187 1.25 9.19 18.32
CA ALA A 187 1.31 10.57 17.83
C ALA A 187 0.70 11.58 18.81
N ALA A 188 -0.46 11.25 19.38
CA ALA A 188 -1.14 12.09 20.36
C ALA A 188 -0.32 12.26 21.65
N VAL A 189 0.33 11.20 22.12
CA VAL A 189 1.25 11.25 23.27
C VAL A 189 2.45 12.15 22.99
N ALA A 190 3.07 12.02 21.82
CA ALA A 190 4.18 12.88 21.42
C ALA A 190 3.75 14.36 21.34
N LEU A 191 2.59 14.67 20.75
CA LEU A 191 2.06 16.05 20.75
C LEU A 191 1.82 16.60 22.16
N ALA A 192 1.24 15.79 23.06
CA ALA A 192 1.02 16.20 24.43
C ALA A 192 2.35 16.53 25.14
N HIS A 193 3.42 15.79 24.87
CA HIS A 193 4.76 16.11 25.36
C HIS A 193 5.28 17.44 24.81
N ALA A 194 5.17 17.66 23.49
CA ALA A 194 5.56 18.91 22.84
C ALA A 194 4.84 20.15 23.41
N GLU A 195 3.59 19.99 23.86
CA GLU A 195 2.81 21.06 24.49
C GLU A 195 3.18 21.25 25.97
N SER A 196 3.51 20.17 26.68
CA SER A 196 3.83 20.19 28.11
C SER A 196 5.18 20.82 28.44
N ASP A 197 6.19 20.67 27.57
CA ASP A 197 7.50 21.35 27.68
C ASP A 197 7.36 22.88 27.64
N MET A 198 6.23 23.37 27.14
CA MET A 198 5.90 24.79 27.14
C MET A 198 5.38 25.29 28.51
N TYR A 199 5.03 24.40 29.45
CA TYR A 199 4.32 24.81 30.68
C TYR A 199 4.79 24.26 32.02
N LEU A 200 5.46 23.11 32.18
CA LEU A 200 6.02 22.65 33.47
C LEU A 200 6.98 21.44 33.25
N PRO A 201 8.06 21.27 34.05
CA PRO A 201 8.89 20.06 33.99
C PRO A 201 8.10 18.86 34.51
N LEU A 202 7.48 18.10 33.61
CA LEU A 202 6.97 16.77 33.93
C LEU A 202 8.14 15.84 34.25
N PRO A 203 7.96 14.89 35.18
CA PRO A 203 9.03 13.99 35.55
C PRO A 203 9.36 13.05 34.37
N TRP A 204 10.65 13.02 34.02
CA TRP A 204 11.31 12.39 32.86
C TRP A 204 11.02 10.89 32.58
N TRP A 205 10.26 10.20 33.43
CA TRP A 205 9.99 8.76 33.29
C TRP A 205 8.68 8.41 32.55
N LEU A 206 7.78 9.37 32.35
CA LEU A 206 6.54 9.18 31.58
C LEU A 206 6.75 9.00 30.05
N PRO A 207 7.64 9.75 29.37
CA PRO A 207 7.83 9.62 27.92
C PRO A 207 8.45 8.27 27.50
N LEU A 208 9.32 7.70 28.33
CA LEU A 208 10.01 6.43 28.05
C LEU A 208 9.06 5.23 27.85
N LEU A 209 7.89 5.24 28.49
CA LEU A 209 6.91 4.15 28.35
C LEU A 209 6.11 4.24 27.04
N GLY A 210 5.86 5.44 26.53
CA GLY A 210 5.15 5.66 25.26
C GLY A 210 5.99 5.27 24.06
N VAL A 211 7.25 5.75 24.00
CA VAL A 211 8.16 5.51 22.87
C VAL A 211 8.56 4.05 22.75
N MET A 212 8.86 3.37 23.86
CA MET A 212 9.20 1.94 23.87
C MET A 212 8.03 1.07 23.35
N SER A 213 6.79 1.47 23.61
CA SER A 213 5.61 0.73 23.13
C SER A 213 5.43 0.88 21.62
N ALA A 214 5.60 2.09 21.07
CA ALA A 214 5.48 2.36 19.65
C ALA A 214 6.60 1.70 18.82
N VAL A 215 7.86 1.76 19.30
CA VAL A 215 9.00 1.10 18.65
C VAL A 215 8.83 -0.43 18.68
N VAL A 216 8.35 -1.00 19.78
CA VAL A 216 8.08 -2.45 19.85
C VAL A 216 6.96 -2.85 18.90
N ILE A 217 5.92 -2.04 18.72
CA ILE A 217 4.82 -2.32 17.77
C ILE A 217 5.34 -2.29 16.33
N LEU A 218 6.14 -1.29 15.96
CA LEU A 218 6.77 -1.20 14.63
C LEU A 218 7.78 -2.34 14.38
N HIS A 219 8.51 -2.79 15.41
CA HIS A 219 9.54 -3.82 15.25
C HIS A 219 9.02 -5.28 15.31
N ARG A 220 7.91 -5.55 15.99
CA ARG A 220 7.45 -6.94 16.26
C ARG A 220 7.03 -7.74 15.02
N ARG A 221 6.79 -7.09 13.88
CA ARG A 221 6.35 -7.77 12.64
C ARG A 221 7.45 -8.20 11.69
N ARG A 222 8.72 -7.91 12.00
CA ARG A 222 9.87 -8.46 11.26
C ARG A 222 10.21 -9.92 11.60
N GLN A 223 9.57 -10.51 12.61
CA GLN A 223 9.72 -11.92 13.01
C GLN A 223 8.47 -12.72 12.65
#